data_AF-A0A2A8BJ18-F1
#
_entry.id   AF-A0A2A8BJ18-F1
#
_cell.length_a   1.000
_cell.length_b   1.000
_cell.length_c   1.000
_cell.angle_alpha   90.00
_cell.angle_beta   90.00
_cell.angle_gamma   90.00
#
_symmetry.space_group_name_H-M   'P 1'
#
loop_
_entity.id
_entity.type
_entity.pdbx_description
1 polymer ?
#
loop_
_entity_poly.entity_id
_entity_poly.type
_entity_poly.pdbx_seq_one_letter_code
_entity_poly.pdbx_strand_id
1 'polypeptide(L)' 'MRDWLKEFRCVKGYTHEDIANKCKISRSYYTHIENGTKTPSVEIAKKIGGSLNFDWTYFFGKQCSLKEQMIT' A
#
# COMPACT_ATOMS: atom_id res chain seq x y z
N MET A 1 6.41 -3.97 9.05
CA MET A 1 5.87 -2.63 8.75
C MET A 1 6.33 -2.26 7.35
N ARG A 2 5.47 -1.61 6.56
CA ARG A 2 5.80 -1.07 5.23
C ARG A 2 6.31 0.36 5.42
N ASP A 3 7.60 0.50 5.72
CA ASP A 3 8.20 1.81 6.05
C ASP A 3 8.03 2.82 4.92
N TRP A 4 8.12 2.35 3.67
CA TRP A 4 7.85 3.15 2.47
C TRP A 4 6.45 3.79 2.48
N LEU A 5 5.42 3.07 2.94
CA LEU A 5 4.05 3.59 2.95
C LEU A 5 3.88 4.67 4.02
N LYS A 6 4.51 4.46 5.17
CA LYS A 6 4.57 5.45 6.26
C LYS A 6 5.27 6.73 5.81
N GLU A 7 6.38 6.61 5.08
CA GLU A 7 7.13 7.75 4.56
C GLU A 7 6.27 8.60 3.61
N PHE A 8 5.65 7.99 2.59
CA PHE A 8 4.75 8.71 1.68
C PHE A 8 3.61 9.41 2.43
N ARG A 9 3.03 8.75 3.43
CA ARG A 9 1.98 9.33 4.27
C ARG A 9 2.47 10.53 5.08
N CYS A 10 3.63 10.40 5.72
CA CYS A 10 4.23 11.47 6.53
C CYS A 10 4.65 12.67 5.68
N VAL A 11 5.21 12.46 4.49
CA VAL A 11 5.56 13.54 3.54
C VAL A 11 4.33 14.36 3.13
N LYS A 12 3.17 13.71 3.02
CA LYS A 12 1.89 14.39 2.74
C LYS A 12 1.23 15.01 3.99
N GLY A 13 1.81 14.82 5.17
CA GLY A 13 1.23 15.32 6.44
C GLY A 13 -0.06 14.62 6.87
N TYR A 14 -0.32 13.40 6.36
CA TYR A 14 -1.57 12.69 6.63
C TYR A 14 -1.46 11.78 7.85
N THR A 15 -2.53 11.71 8.62
CA THR A 15 -2.74 10.68 9.66
C THR A 15 -3.27 9.39 9.04
N HIS A 16 -3.34 8.31 9.83
CA HIS A 16 -4.03 7.08 9.40
C HIS A 16 -5.51 7.31 9.10
N GLU A 17 -6.16 8.21 9.85
CA GLU A 17 -7.56 8.55 9.69
C GLU A 17 -7.80 9.29 8.37
N ASP A 18 -6.90 10.21 7.99
CA ASP A 18 -7.00 10.95 6.73
C ASP A 18 -6.97 10.03 5.51
N ILE A 19 -6.06 9.06 5.49
CA ILE A 19 -5.99 8.10 4.37
C ILE A 19 -7.19 7.17 4.36
N ALA A 20 -7.63 6.73 5.54
CA ALA A 20 -8.80 5.89 5.66
C ALA A 20 -10.05 6.56 5.08
N ASN A 21 -10.27 7.83 5.43
CA ASN A 21 -11.37 8.65 4.92
C ASN A 21 -11.25 8.90 3.42
N LYS A 22 -10.06 9.25 2.91
CA LYS A 22 -9.83 9.43 1.46
C LYS A 22 -10.07 8.15 0.66
N CYS A 23 -9.72 7.00 1.20
CA CYS A 23 -9.86 5.71 0.52
C CYS A 23 -11.19 4.99 0.81
N LYS A 24 -12.05 5.56 1.67
CA LYS A 24 -13.31 4.97 2.14
C LYS A 24 -13.11 3.57 2.74
N ILE A 25 -12.11 3.43 3.61
CA ILE A 25 -11.79 2.21 4.36
C ILE A 25 -11.76 2.53 5.87
N SER A 26 -11.74 1.50 6.72
CA SER A 26 -11.56 1.75 8.16
C SER A 26 -10.11 2.12 8.48
N ARG A 27 -9.91 2.98 9.48
CA ARG A 27 -8.58 3.33 10.01
C ARG A 27 -7.76 2.10 10.38
N SER A 28 -8.39 1.17 11.09
CA SER A 28 -7.74 -0.09 11.48
C SER A 28 -7.28 -0.88 10.26
N TYR A 29 -8.08 -0.94 9.19
CA TYR A 29 -7.66 -1.61 7.96
C TYR A 29 -6.44 -0.95 7.33
N TYR A 30 -6.40 0.39 7.24
CA TYR A 30 -5.21 1.11 6.79
C TYR A 30 -3.99 0.82 7.69
N THR A 31 -4.17 0.78 9.00
CA THR A 31 -3.08 0.42 9.95
C THR A 31 -2.54 -0.98 9.70
N HIS A 32 -3.39 -1.98 9.42
CA HIS A 32 -2.95 -3.34 9.05
C HIS A 32 -2.18 -3.34 7.72
N ILE A 33 -2.59 -2.49 6.76
CA ILE A 33 -1.84 -2.30 5.52
C ILE A 33 -0.48 -1.64 5.80
N GLU A 34 -0.41 -0.55 6.56
CA GLU A 34 0.89 0.07 6.88
C GLU A 34 1.79 -0.86 7.70
N ASN A 35 1.22 -1.72 8.56
CA ASN A 35 1.99 -2.69 9.33
C ASN A 35 2.50 -3.89 8.53
N GLY A 36 1.95 -4.17 7.35
CA GLY A 36 2.32 -5.34 6.55
C GLY A 36 1.43 -6.56 6.78
N THR A 37 0.48 -6.51 7.70
CA THR A 37 -0.34 -7.67 8.12
C THR A 37 -1.52 -7.94 7.19
N LYS A 38 -1.92 -6.95 6.37
CA LYS A 38 -2.88 -7.13 5.27
C LYS A 38 -2.38 -6.52 3.98
N THR A 39 -2.72 -7.14 2.85
CA THR A 39 -2.52 -6.57 1.52
C THR A 39 -3.86 -6.01 1.02
N PRO A 40 -3.91 -4.75 0.56
CA PRO A 40 -5.14 -4.17 0.03
C PRO A 40 -5.58 -4.87 -1.27
N SER A 41 -6.86 -4.80 -1.61
CA SER A 41 -7.33 -5.13 -2.96
C SER A 41 -6.74 -4.15 -3.99
N VAL A 42 -6.73 -4.52 -5.27
CA VAL A 42 -6.25 -3.65 -6.36
C VAL A 42 -6.97 -2.30 -6.38
N GLU A 43 -8.29 -2.29 -6.12
CA GLU A 43 -9.06 -1.05 -6.05
C GLU A 43 -8.56 -0.13 -4.92
N ILE A 44 -8.35 -0.69 -3.73
CA ILE A 44 -7.89 0.07 -2.56
C ILE A 44 -6.43 0.51 -2.75
N ALA A 45 -5.59 -0.36 -3.31
CA ALA A 45 -4.20 -0.05 -3.65
C ALA A 45 -4.13 1.18 -4.57
N LYS A 46 -4.94 1.22 -5.64
CA LYS A 46 -5.05 2.36 -6.56
C LYS A 46 -5.47 3.64 -5.83
N LYS A 47 -6.48 3.57 -4.94
CA LYS A 47 -6.94 4.72 -4.14
C LYS A 47 -5.84 5.25 -3.22
N ILE A 48 -5.12 4.36 -2.54
CA ILE A 48 -4.02 4.74 -1.64
C ILE A 48 -2.86 5.35 -2.43
N GLY A 49 -2.45 4.68 -3.53
CA GLY A 49 -1.40 5.18 -4.44
C GLY A 49 -1.72 6.57 -4.98
N GLY A 50 -2.95 6.79 -5.44
CA GLY A 50 -3.40 8.11 -5.88
C GLY A 50 -3.44 9.16 -4.76
N SER A 51 -3.87 8.78 -3.56
CA SER A 51 -3.94 9.70 -2.41
C SER A 51 -2.56 10.14 -1.91
N LEU A 52 -1.57 9.26 -2.00
CA LEU A 52 -0.20 9.47 -1.53
C LEU A 52 0.80 9.81 -2.64
N ASN A 53 0.35 9.80 -3.90
CA ASN A 53 1.14 10.07 -5.10
C ASN A 53 2.33 9.12 -5.30
N PHE A 54 2.07 7.81 -5.21
CA PHE A 54 3.04 6.75 -5.55
C PHE A 54 2.36 5.65 -6.39
N ASP A 55 3.17 4.81 -7.05
CA ASP A 55 2.64 3.72 -7.85
C ASP A 55 2.05 2.61 -6.96
N TRP A 56 0.74 2.36 -7.09
CA TRP A 56 0.03 1.36 -6.31
C TRP A 56 0.58 -0.07 -6.49
N THR A 57 1.31 -0.35 -7.57
CA THR A 57 1.95 -1.66 -7.79
C THR A 57 3.00 -1.99 -6.73
N TYR A 58 3.49 -1.01 -5.94
CA TYR A 58 4.39 -1.25 -4.79
C TYR A 58 3.78 -2.21 -3.76
N PHE A 59 2.45 -2.28 -3.65
CA PHE A 59 1.78 -3.27 -2.80
C PHE A 59 1.99 -4.72 -3.25
N PHE A 60 2.32 -4.92 -4.52
CA PHE A 60 2.47 -6.22 -5.19
C PHE A 60 3.91 -6.45 -5.72
N GLY A 61 4.72 -5.40 -5.74
CA GLY A 61 6.11 -5.39 -6.21
C GLY A 61 7.09 -5.97 -5.19
N LYS A 62 7.03 -7.30 -5.01
CA LYS A 62 8.13 -8.26 -4.72
C LYS A 62 7.56 -9.52 -4.06
N GLN A 63 6.81 -10.28 -4.86
CA GLN A 63 6.96 -11.73 -5.01
C GLN A 63 6.33 -12.11 -6.37
N CYS A 64 6.99 -11.72 -7.46
CA CYS A 64 6.95 -12.57 -8.64
C CYS A 64 8.25 -13.38 -8.54
N SER A 65 8.16 -14.57 -7.97
CA SER A 65 9.26 -15.54 -8.05
C SER A 65 9.42 -15.91 -9.52
N LEU A 66 10.21 -15.14 -10.28
CA LEU A 66 10.74 -15.58 -11.58
C LEU A 66 11.86 -16.61 -11.36
N LYS A 67 11.71 -17.54 -10.42
CA LYS A 67 12.59 -18.72 -10.31
C LYS A 67 12.16 -19.85 -11.24
N GLU A 68 11.07 -19.68 -12.01
CA GLU A 68 10.55 -20.71 -12.92
C GLU A 68 10.44 -20.25 -14.38
N GLN A 69 11.18 -19.21 -14.79
CA GLN A 69 11.36 -18.90 -16.22
C GLN A 69 12.82 -19.03 -16.70
N MET A 70 13.59 -19.90 -16.03
CA MET A 70 14.75 -20.52 -16.66
C MET A 70 14.20 -21.57 -17.61
N ILE A 71 14.03 -21.22 -18.88
CA ILE A 71 13.84 -22.21 -19.96
C ILE A 71 15.13 -23.05 -19.94
N THR A 72 15.00 -24.32 -19.58
CA THR A 72 16.03 -25.36 -19.82
C THR A 72 16.29 -25.50 -21.31
#